data_AF-A0A0L6V9W2-F1
#
_entry.id   AF-A0A0L6V9W2-F1
#
_cell.length_a   1.000
_cell.length_b   1.000
_cell.length_c   1.000
_cell.angle_alpha   90.00
_cell.angle_beta   90.00
_cell.angle_gamma   90.00
#
_symmetry.space_group_name_H-M   'P 1'
#
loop_
_entity.id
_entity.type
_entity.pdbx_description
1 polymer ?
#
loop_
_entity_poly.entity_id
_entity_poly.type
_entity_poly.pdbx_seq_one_letter_code
_entity_poly.pdbx_strand_id
1 'polypeptide(L)'
;MPRATKRAKSLRNLRTSLRIHITPAYEARFEDSDNGSQSQASDMEELVMTLLSIKRRQYLAERVRIQHAPDISKYLSNLDTLRFKQEFRMTESFLSLLSLIDNHPIFQNNSNFPQRPVRDQLMVTLQRMGMSGNGSSIGVLARFFRISEGEVILYCLRAVEAILALERYVFILSHLSPNFSG
;
A
#
# COMPACT_ATOMS: atom_id res chain seq x y z
N MET A 1 2.81 -9.20 10.45
CA MET A 1 3.73 -8.12 10.90
C MET A 1 4.48 -7.53 9.71
N PRO A 2 4.57 -6.20 9.54
CA PRO A 2 5.33 -5.60 8.46
C PRO A 2 6.82 -5.92 8.63
N ARG A 3 7.46 -6.51 7.62
CA ARG A 3 8.90 -6.78 7.64
C ARG A 3 9.66 -5.45 7.51
N ALA A 4 10.48 -5.11 8.50
CA ALA A 4 11.32 -3.92 8.44
C ALA A 4 12.28 -3.97 7.24
N THR A 5 12.36 -2.87 6.48
CA THR A 5 13.21 -2.78 5.27
C THR A 5 14.69 -2.84 5.62
N LYS A 6 15.56 -3.28 4.68
CA LYS A 6 17.03 -3.26 4.87
C LYS A 6 17.52 -1.87 5.30
N ARG A 7 16.93 -0.80 4.74
CA ARG A 7 17.21 0.59 5.13
C ARG A 7 16.82 0.88 6.58
N ALA A 8 15.60 0.51 6.98
CA ALA A 8 15.14 0.72 8.35
C ALA A 8 16.03 -0.04 9.36
N LYS A 9 16.42 -1.28 9.03
CA LYS A 9 17.36 -2.07 9.84
C LYS A 9 18.73 -1.41 9.93
N SER A 10 19.30 -0.99 8.80
CA SER A 10 20.62 -0.33 8.76
C SER A 10 20.63 0.98 9.55
N LEU A 11 19.59 1.80 9.42
CA LEU A 11 19.43 3.04 10.20
C LEU A 11 19.30 2.78 11.70
N ARG A 12 18.57 1.72 12.08
CA ARG A 12 18.46 1.31 13.48
C ARG A 12 19.81 0.89 14.02
N ASN A 13 20.53 0.04 13.29
CA ASN A 13 21.84 -0.48 13.69
C ASN A 13 22.86 0.65 13.84
N LEU A 14 22.96 1.56 12.86
CA LEU A 14 23.88 2.70 12.92
C LEU A 14 23.57 3.64 14.08
N ARG A 15 22.29 3.90 14.38
CA ARG A 15 21.90 4.67 15.57
C ARG A 15 22.30 3.98 16.87
N THR A 16 22.13 2.66 16.95
CA THR A 16 22.55 1.90 18.13
C THR A 16 24.07 1.95 18.29
N SER A 17 24.85 1.74 17.22
CA SER A 17 26.31 1.87 17.25
C SER A 17 26.76 3.25 17.68
N LEU A 18 26.20 4.32 17.09
CA LEU A 18 26.53 5.69 17.51
C LEU A 18 26.21 5.95 18.98
N ARG A 19 25.09 5.43 19.48
CA ARG A 19 24.74 5.56 20.90
C ARG A 19 25.76 4.87 21.81
N ILE A 20 26.26 3.70 21.41
CA ILE A 20 27.31 2.96 22.14
C ILE A 20 28.62 3.73 22.15
N HIS A 21 28.99 4.44 21.08
CA HIS A 21 30.21 5.25 21.08
C HIS A 21 30.06 6.60 21.81
N ILE A 22 28.87 7.22 21.79
CA ILE A 22 28.64 8.53 22.41
C ILE A 22 28.47 8.44 23.93
N THR A 23 27.82 7.40 24.44
CA THR A 23 27.48 7.29 25.88
C THR A 23 28.75 7.21 26.76
N PRO A 24 29.74 6.34 26.47
CA PRO A 24 30.98 6.28 27.23
C PRO A 24 31.85 7.53 27.03
N ALA A 25 31.87 8.11 25.83
CA ALA A 25 32.62 9.35 25.58
C ALA A 25 32.04 10.56 26.33
N TYR A 26 30.74 10.55 26.61
CA TYR A 26 30.07 11.54 27.44
C TYR A 26 30.34 11.28 28.94
N GLU A 27 30.29 10.02 29.38
CA GLU A 27 30.54 9.63 30.78
C GLU A 27 32.02 9.82 31.19
N ALA A 28 32.97 9.46 30.33
CA ALA A 28 34.41 9.66 30.54
C ALA A 28 34.83 11.15 30.56
N ARG A 29 33.95 12.07 30.18
CA ARG A 29 34.19 13.52 30.30
C ARG A 29 34.02 14.03 31.73
N PHE A 30 33.47 13.22 32.63
CA PHE A 30 33.25 13.53 34.04
C PHE A 30 34.18 12.76 34.98
N GLU A 31 35.05 11.87 34.46
CA GLU A 31 36.09 11.15 35.21
C GLU A 31 37.47 11.42 34.58
N ASP A 32 38.39 12.02 35.34
CA ASP A 32 39.78 12.23 34.93
C ASP A 32 40.50 10.88 34.75
N SER A 33 40.84 10.48 33.51
CA SER A 33 42.11 9.82 33.19
C SER A 33 42.29 9.63 31.68
N ASP A 34 43.50 9.91 31.23
CA ASP A 34 43.96 9.93 29.84
C ASP A 34 44.18 8.53 29.23
N ASN A 35 44.13 8.56 27.89
CA ASN A 35 44.77 7.67 26.90
C ASN A 35 43.90 6.59 26.23
N GLY A 36 43.18 6.99 25.18
CA GLY A 36 42.51 6.05 24.26
C GLY A 36 41.76 6.70 23.07
N SER A 37 42.23 7.84 22.54
CA SER A 37 41.31 8.81 21.89
C SER A 37 41.37 8.96 20.37
N GLN A 38 42.28 8.28 19.64
CA GLN A 38 42.38 8.46 18.17
C GLN A 38 41.59 7.44 17.34
N SER A 39 41.63 6.14 17.67
CA SER A 39 40.92 5.11 16.89
C SER A 39 39.39 5.23 17.01
N GLN A 40 38.88 5.49 18.21
CA GLN A 40 37.44 5.57 18.45
C GLN A 40 36.78 6.80 17.80
N ALA A 41 37.54 7.89 17.63
CA ALA A 41 37.07 9.10 16.95
C ALA A 41 36.90 8.85 15.44
N SER A 42 37.85 8.15 14.83
CA SER A 42 37.78 7.75 13.41
C SER A 42 36.56 6.86 13.14
N ASP A 43 36.29 5.88 14.01
CA ASP A 43 35.14 4.99 13.86
C ASP A 43 33.81 5.74 14.01
N MET A 44 33.76 6.74 14.91
CA MET A 44 32.58 7.58 15.09
C MET A 44 32.32 8.46 13.86
N GLU A 45 33.34 9.07 13.29
CA GLU A 45 33.25 9.86 12.06
C GLU A 45 32.74 9.00 10.89
N GLU A 46 33.26 7.78 10.74
CA GLU A 46 32.82 6.84 9.72
C GLU A 46 31.32 6.48 9.88
N LEU A 47 30.88 6.21 11.10
CA LEU A 47 29.48 5.91 11.42
C LEU A 47 28.54 7.09 11.14
N VAL A 48 28.97 8.32 11.43
CA VAL A 48 28.21 9.55 11.12
C VAL A 48 28.11 9.74 9.60
N MET A 49 29.22 9.57 8.88
CA MET A 49 29.26 9.71 7.42
C MET A 49 28.41 8.66 6.70
N THR A 50 28.41 7.41 7.17
CA THR A 50 27.51 6.36 6.67
C THR A 50 26.05 6.63 7.02
N LEU A 51 25.74 7.14 8.21
CA LEU A 51 24.36 7.51 8.55
C LEU A 51 23.84 8.65 7.65
N LEU A 52 24.66 9.67 7.40
CA LEU A 52 24.31 10.78 6.51
C LEU A 52 24.08 10.29 5.07
N SER A 53 24.95 9.43 4.54
CA SER A 53 24.80 8.90 3.18
C SER A 53 23.53 8.07 3.01
N ILE A 54 23.15 7.27 4.02
CA ILE A 54 21.90 6.49 4.03
C ILE A 54 20.66 7.38 4.23
N LYS A 55 20.76 8.45 5.02
CA LYS A 55 19.67 9.41 5.22
C LYS A 55 19.35 10.17 3.94
N ARG A 56 20.36 10.54 3.15
CA ARG A 56 20.21 11.23 1.85
C ARG A 56 19.56 10.37 0.77
N ARG A 57 19.66 9.04 0.85
CA ARG A 57 19.07 8.12 -0.14
C ARG A 57 17.76 7.50 0.37
N GLN A 58 16.72 7.50 -0.46
CA GLN A 58 15.45 6.82 -0.15
C GLN A 58 15.60 5.29 -0.13
N TYR A 59 16.54 4.75 -0.91
CA TYR A 59 16.82 3.32 -1.05
C TYR A 59 18.31 3.02 -0.88
N LEU A 60 18.63 1.89 -0.23
CA LEU A 60 20.01 1.45 -0.05
C LEU A 60 20.60 0.75 -1.28
N ALA A 61 19.75 0.19 -2.12
CA ALA A 61 20.11 -0.51 -3.33
C ALA A 61 19.30 0.06 -4.50
N GLU A 62 19.82 -0.11 -5.70
CA GLU A 62 19.09 0.23 -6.92
C GLU A 62 17.78 -0.56 -6.98
N ARG A 63 16.71 0.12 -7.43
CA ARG A 63 15.42 -0.52 -7.66
C ARG A 63 15.49 -1.25 -8.99
N VAL A 64 15.57 -2.58 -8.95
CA VAL A 64 15.41 -3.40 -10.15
C VAL A 64 13.98 -3.26 -10.65
N ARG A 65 13.83 -2.84 -11.91
CA ARG A 65 12.53 -2.83 -12.59
C ARG A 65 12.13 -4.28 -12.85
N ILE A 66 11.04 -4.72 -12.21
CA ILE A 66 10.45 -6.01 -12.51
C ILE A 66 9.63 -5.85 -13.79
N GLN A 67 9.81 -6.75 -14.75
CA GLN A 67 9.00 -6.72 -15.96
C GLN A 67 7.52 -6.93 -15.60
N HIS A 68 6.66 -6.10 -16.19
CA HIS A 68 5.23 -6.16 -15.99
C HIS A 68 4.59 -7.14 -16.98
N ALA A 69 3.50 -7.80 -16.57
CA ALA A 69 2.67 -8.57 -17.48
C ALA A 69 2.07 -7.68 -18.59
N PRO A 70 1.68 -8.26 -19.74
CA PRO A 70 0.92 -7.54 -20.76
C PRO A 70 -0.33 -6.87 -20.18
N ASP A 71 -0.78 -5.78 -20.80
CA ASP A 71 -2.01 -5.13 -20.38
C ASP A 71 -3.22 -6.02 -20.64
N ILE A 72 -3.92 -6.37 -19.56
CA ILE A 72 -5.08 -7.26 -19.60
C ILE A 72 -6.40 -6.50 -19.79
N SER A 73 -6.38 -5.16 -19.78
CA SER A 73 -7.59 -4.33 -19.81
C SER A 73 -8.49 -4.65 -21.02
N LYS A 74 -7.89 -4.88 -22.19
CA LYS A 74 -8.61 -5.27 -23.43
C LYS A 74 -9.24 -6.67 -23.33
N TYR A 75 -8.60 -7.60 -22.63
CA TYR A 75 -9.17 -8.92 -22.39
C TYR A 75 -10.39 -8.80 -21.48
N LEU A 76 -10.26 -8.06 -20.37
CA LEU A 76 -11.33 -7.88 -19.38
C LEU A 76 -12.54 -7.08 -19.92
N SER A 77 -12.34 -6.20 -20.90
CA SER A 77 -13.43 -5.47 -21.57
C SER A 77 -14.23 -6.34 -22.53
N ASN A 78 -13.64 -7.43 -23.04
CA ASN A 78 -14.20 -8.25 -24.11
C ASN A 78 -14.72 -9.60 -23.63
N LEU A 79 -14.85 -9.79 -22.31
CA LEU A 79 -15.43 -11.00 -21.73
C LEU A 79 -16.92 -11.08 -22.04
N ASP A 80 -17.40 -12.27 -22.42
CA ASP A 80 -18.83 -12.55 -22.46
C ASP A 80 -19.39 -12.64 -21.03
N THR A 81 -20.73 -12.63 -20.91
CA THR A 81 -21.40 -12.67 -19.60
C THR A 81 -21.01 -13.89 -18.77
N LEU A 82 -20.79 -15.05 -19.41
CA LEU A 82 -20.44 -16.30 -18.74
C LEU A 82 -19.04 -16.24 -18.13
N ARG A 83 -18.04 -15.80 -18.90
CA ARG A 83 -16.65 -15.64 -18.43
C ARG A 83 -16.54 -14.50 -17.43
N PHE A 84 -17.24 -13.39 -17.65
CA PHE A 84 -17.30 -12.30 -16.69
C PHE A 84 -17.84 -12.78 -15.33
N LYS A 85 -18.92 -13.57 -15.34
CA LYS A 85 -19.46 -14.19 -14.11
C LYS A 85 -18.51 -15.19 -13.48
N GLN A 86 -17.74 -15.94 -14.27
CA GLN A 86 -16.72 -16.86 -13.74
C GLN A 86 -15.62 -16.11 -12.99
N GLU A 87 -15.11 -15.02 -13.57
CA GLU A 87 -14.01 -14.24 -13.00
C GLU A 87 -14.43 -13.37 -11.81
N PHE A 88 -15.56 -12.65 -11.94
CA PHE A 88 -15.96 -11.63 -10.97
C PHE A 88 -17.14 -12.03 -10.08
N ARG A 89 -17.72 -13.23 -10.31
CA ARG A 89 -18.89 -13.76 -9.59
C ARG A 89 -20.14 -12.88 -9.69
N MET A 90 -20.18 -11.96 -10.66
CA MET A 90 -21.25 -10.98 -10.85
C MET A 90 -21.67 -10.91 -12.33
N THR A 91 -22.88 -10.43 -12.60
CA THR A 91 -23.43 -10.25 -13.96
C THR A 91 -23.83 -8.78 -14.14
N GLU A 92 -25.02 -8.48 -14.67
CA GLU A 92 -25.57 -7.13 -14.86
C GLU A 92 -25.59 -6.27 -13.58
N SER A 93 -25.67 -6.90 -12.41
CA SER A 93 -25.60 -6.21 -11.12
C SER A 93 -24.27 -5.48 -10.91
N PHE A 94 -23.20 -5.87 -11.63
CA PHE A 94 -21.93 -5.15 -11.65
C PHE A 94 -22.08 -3.72 -12.15
N LEU A 95 -22.77 -3.53 -13.28
CA LEU A 95 -22.98 -2.20 -13.87
C LEU A 95 -23.87 -1.34 -12.98
N SER A 96 -24.88 -1.96 -12.34
CA SER A 96 -25.75 -1.29 -11.36
C SER A 96 -24.98 -0.85 -10.12
N LEU A 97 -24.10 -1.69 -9.58
CA LEU A 97 -23.27 -1.32 -8.45
C LEU A 97 -22.27 -0.22 -8.84
N LEU A 98 -21.65 -0.35 -10.00
CA LEU A 98 -20.68 0.60 -10.51
C LEU A 98 -21.30 2.00 -10.62
N SER A 99 -22.49 2.13 -11.22
CA SER A 99 -23.15 3.43 -11.36
C SER A 99 -23.51 4.08 -10.02
N LEU A 100 -23.79 3.28 -8.99
CA LEU A 100 -24.07 3.77 -7.63
C LEU A 100 -22.82 4.29 -6.92
N ILE A 101 -21.65 3.68 -7.14
CA ILE A 101 -20.41 4.05 -6.44
C ILE A 101 -19.48 4.98 -7.24
N ASP A 102 -19.71 5.17 -8.54
CA ASP A 102 -18.76 5.85 -9.44
C ASP A 102 -18.41 7.27 -8.97
N ASN A 103 -19.40 7.98 -8.43
CA ASN A 103 -19.24 9.36 -7.94
C ASN A 103 -18.78 9.46 -6.47
N HIS A 104 -18.45 8.34 -5.82
CA HIS A 104 -18.08 8.35 -4.41
C HIS A 104 -16.73 9.09 -4.19
N PRO A 105 -16.63 10.01 -3.21
CA PRO A 105 -15.45 10.86 -3.03
C PRO A 105 -14.15 10.08 -2.75
N ILE A 106 -14.25 8.85 -2.24
CA ILE A 106 -13.08 7.98 -2.00
C ILE A 106 -12.29 7.65 -3.28
N PHE A 107 -12.93 7.73 -4.45
CA PHE A 107 -12.30 7.51 -5.75
C PHE A 107 -11.75 8.80 -6.36
N GLN A 108 -12.00 9.95 -5.74
CA GLN A 108 -11.47 11.23 -6.18
C GLN A 108 -10.08 11.46 -5.60
N ASN A 109 -9.22 12.06 -6.41
CA ASN A 109 -7.85 12.39 -6.06
C ASN A 109 -7.61 13.88 -6.28
N ASN A 110 -7.10 14.57 -5.28
CA ASN A 110 -6.61 15.95 -5.47
C ASN A 110 -5.16 15.96 -6.00
N SER A 111 -4.87 15.11 -6.98
CA SER A 111 -3.54 14.97 -7.57
C SER A 111 -3.58 15.14 -9.07
N ASN A 112 -2.46 15.59 -9.63
CA ASN A 112 -2.25 15.75 -11.06
C ASN A 112 -2.12 14.40 -11.81
N PHE A 113 -2.03 13.28 -11.10
CA PHE A 113 -1.98 11.95 -11.71
C PHE A 113 -3.37 11.30 -11.72
N PRO A 114 -3.88 10.92 -12.91
CA PRO A 114 -5.19 10.29 -13.01
C PRO A 114 -5.18 8.95 -12.27
N GLN A 115 -6.18 8.72 -11.42
CA GLN A 115 -6.40 7.41 -10.81
C GLN A 115 -6.98 6.45 -11.84
N ARG A 116 -6.78 5.16 -11.64
CA ARG A 116 -7.47 4.14 -12.44
C ARG A 116 -9.00 4.26 -12.27
N PRO A 117 -9.78 3.98 -13.32
CA PRO A 117 -11.25 4.02 -13.27
C PRO A 117 -11.83 3.20 -12.11
N VAL A 118 -12.98 3.64 -11.57
CA VAL A 118 -13.69 2.94 -10.49
C VAL A 118 -14.01 1.51 -10.89
N ARG A 119 -14.38 1.30 -12.16
CA ARG A 119 -14.60 -0.02 -12.77
C ARG A 119 -13.44 -0.97 -12.51
N ASP A 120 -12.21 -0.54 -12.77
CA ASP A 120 -11.01 -1.37 -12.61
C ASP A 120 -10.75 -1.69 -11.13
N GLN A 121 -10.92 -0.68 -10.26
CA GLN A 121 -10.76 -0.87 -8.80
C GLN A 121 -11.79 -1.86 -8.25
N LEU A 122 -13.03 -1.80 -8.75
CA LEU A 122 -14.09 -2.74 -8.39
C LEU A 122 -13.80 -4.14 -8.91
N MET A 123 -13.33 -4.30 -10.14
CA MET A 123 -12.96 -5.59 -10.73
C MET A 123 -11.84 -6.29 -9.93
N VAL A 124 -10.80 -5.55 -9.54
CA VAL A 124 -9.73 -6.06 -8.66
C VAL A 124 -10.29 -6.58 -7.35
N THR A 125 -11.22 -5.82 -6.75
CA THR A 125 -11.84 -6.17 -5.47
C THR A 125 -12.70 -7.42 -5.59
N LEU A 126 -13.56 -7.50 -6.60
CA LEU A 126 -14.41 -8.65 -6.85
C LEU A 126 -13.61 -9.91 -7.14
N GLN A 127 -12.55 -9.83 -7.95
CA GLN A 127 -11.72 -10.99 -8.22
C GLN A 127 -11.00 -11.47 -6.95
N ARG A 128 -10.54 -10.55 -6.09
CA ARG A 128 -9.96 -10.92 -4.79
C ARG A 128 -10.96 -11.61 -3.87
N MET A 129 -12.18 -11.10 -3.78
CA MET A 129 -13.23 -11.66 -2.92
C MET A 129 -13.85 -12.95 -3.48
N GLY A 130 -13.84 -13.12 -4.80
CA GLY A 130 -14.38 -14.29 -5.50
C GLY A 130 -13.42 -15.48 -5.62
N MET A 131 -12.15 -15.30 -5.25
CA MET A 131 -11.12 -16.34 -5.26
C MET A 131 -10.72 -16.75 -3.83
N SER A 132 -10.24 -17.99 -3.68
CA SER A 132 -9.72 -18.52 -2.42
C SER A 132 -8.30 -19.09 -2.57
N GLY A 133 -7.62 -19.26 -1.43
CA GLY A 133 -6.26 -19.79 -1.39
C GLY A 133 -5.26 -18.90 -2.11
N ASN A 134 -4.39 -19.51 -2.93
CA ASN A 134 -3.33 -18.78 -3.64
C ASN A 134 -3.86 -17.81 -4.70
N GLY A 135 -5.08 -18.05 -5.23
CA GLY A 135 -5.70 -17.21 -6.26
C GLY A 135 -6.03 -15.80 -5.76
N SER A 136 -6.39 -15.65 -4.47
CA SER A 136 -6.69 -14.35 -3.87
C SER A 136 -5.46 -13.65 -3.28
N SER A 137 -4.26 -14.18 -3.51
CA SER A 137 -3.04 -13.57 -3.00
C SER A 137 -2.76 -12.22 -3.68
N ILE A 138 -2.33 -11.25 -2.87
CA ILE A 138 -2.08 -9.88 -3.31
C ILE A 138 -1.06 -9.84 -4.46
N GLY A 139 0.02 -10.61 -4.38
CA GLY A 139 1.05 -10.65 -5.41
C GLY A 139 0.60 -11.32 -6.72
N VAL A 140 -0.38 -12.23 -6.69
CA VAL A 140 -0.97 -12.78 -7.93
C VAL A 140 -1.84 -11.72 -8.60
N LEU A 141 -2.72 -11.07 -7.85
CA LEU A 141 -3.60 -10.02 -8.39
C LEU A 141 -2.81 -8.81 -8.90
N ALA A 142 -1.78 -8.38 -8.16
CA ALA A 142 -0.91 -7.28 -8.57
C ALA A 142 -0.26 -7.54 -9.94
N ARG A 143 0.21 -8.79 -10.16
CA ARG A 143 0.79 -9.20 -11.44
C ARG A 143 -0.27 -9.29 -12.54
N PHE A 144 -1.42 -9.90 -12.25
CA PHE A 144 -2.51 -10.08 -13.20
C PHE A 144 -3.07 -8.73 -13.71
N PHE A 145 -3.37 -7.80 -12.81
CA PHE A 145 -3.93 -6.48 -13.15
C PHE A 145 -2.89 -5.42 -13.50
N ARG A 146 -1.60 -5.76 -13.42
CA ARG A 146 -0.48 -4.84 -13.68
C ARG A 146 -0.55 -3.60 -12.78
N ILE A 147 -0.68 -3.84 -11.48
CA ILE A 147 -0.71 -2.81 -10.42
C ILE A 147 0.26 -3.18 -9.30
N SER A 148 0.53 -2.24 -8.40
CA SER A 148 1.31 -2.54 -7.20
C SER A 148 0.51 -3.35 -6.18
N GLU A 149 1.20 -4.12 -5.33
CA GLU A 149 0.56 -4.84 -4.22
C GLU A 149 -0.21 -3.90 -3.27
N GLY A 150 0.30 -2.68 -3.08
CA GLY A 150 -0.36 -1.64 -2.31
C GLY A 150 -1.67 -1.17 -2.95
N GLU A 151 -1.71 -1.07 -4.28
CA GLU A 151 -2.94 -0.73 -5.00
C GLU A 151 -4.02 -1.80 -4.88
N VAL A 152 -3.67 -3.09 -4.90
CA VAL A 152 -4.65 -4.16 -4.65
C VAL A 152 -5.36 -3.96 -3.31
N ILE A 153 -4.59 -3.67 -2.25
CA ILE A 153 -5.15 -3.42 -0.93
C ILE A 153 -6.00 -2.15 -0.93
N LEU A 154 -5.48 -1.06 -1.50
CA LEU A 154 -6.13 0.23 -1.57
C LEU A 154 -7.48 0.14 -2.30
N TYR A 155 -7.53 -0.53 -3.45
CA TYR A 155 -8.75 -0.67 -4.25
C TYR A 155 -9.81 -1.45 -3.48
N CYS A 156 -9.42 -2.53 -2.79
CA CYS A 156 -10.35 -3.27 -1.93
C CYS A 156 -10.94 -2.40 -0.82
N LEU A 157 -10.10 -1.60 -0.15
CA LEU A 157 -10.57 -0.71 0.92
C LEU A 157 -11.55 0.34 0.38
N ARG A 158 -11.23 0.95 -0.77
CA ARG A 158 -12.09 1.97 -1.40
C ARG A 158 -13.44 1.41 -1.84
N ALA A 159 -13.43 0.24 -2.49
CA ALA A 159 -14.64 -0.42 -2.92
C ALA A 159 -15.52 -0.79 -1.73
N VAL A 160 -14.95 -1.37 -0.67
CA VAL A 160 -15.70 -1.68 0.57
C VAL A 160 -16.27 -0.42 1.19
N GLU A 161 -15.49 0.65 1.33
CA GLU A 161 -15.96 1.92 1.90
C GLU A 161 -17.13 2.50 1.11
N ALA A 162 -17.03 2.53 -0.23
CA ALA A 162 -18.10 3.04 -1.09
C ALA A 162 -19.37 2.17 -1.01
N ILE A 163 -19.23 0.84 -0.95
CA ILE A 163 -20.37 -0.09 -0.79
C ILE A 163 -21.05 0.12 0.57
N LEU A 164 -20.27 0.22 1.65
CA LEU A 164 -20.82 0.47 2.99
C LEU A 164 -21.48 1.84 3.10
N ALA A 165 -20.97 2.85 2.39
CA ALA A 165 -21.63 4.15 2.32
C ALA A 165 -23.03 4.05 1.70
N LEU A 166 -23.19 3.28 0.62
CA LEU A 166 -24.51 3.03 0.02
C LEU A 166 -25.49 2.38 0.99
N GLU A 167 -25.04 1.38 1.76
CA GLU A 167 -25.88 0.73 2.78
C GLU A 167 -26.40 1.74 3.80
N ARG A 168 -25.53 2.64 4.28
CA ARG A 168 -25.91 3.70 5.23
C ARG A 168 -26.95 4.65 4.63
N TYR A 169 -26.78 5.05 3.37
CA TYR A 169 -27.76 5.91 2.70
C TYR A 169 -29.13 5.23 2.57
N VAL A 170 -29.16 3.96 2.18
CA VAL A 170 -30.41 3.19 2.07
C VAL A 170 -31.07 3.03 3.44
N PHE A 171 -30.28 2.73 4.48
CA PHE A 171 -30.78 2.62 5.85
C PHE A 171 -31.36 3.95 6.36
N ILE A 172 -30.68 5.07 6.13
CA ILE A 172 -31.18 6.39 6.54
C ILE A 172 -32.48 6.73 5.79
N LEU A 173 -32.56 6.48 4.48
CA LEU A 173 -33.76 6.76 3.69
C LEU A 173 -34.96 5.91 4.11
N SER A 174 -34.74 4.63 4.45
CA SER A 174 -35.82 3.76 4.93
C SER A 174 -36.36 4.15 6.31
N HIS A 175 -35.54 4.83 7.13
CA HIS A 175 -35.93 5.31 8.46
C HIS A 175 -36.40 6.77 8.48
N LEU A 176 -36.08 7.56 7.45
CA LEU A 176 -36.59 8.93 7.26
C LEU A 176 -37.92 9.00 6.49
N SER A 177 -38.38 7.90 5.89
CA SER A 177 -39.66 7.83 5.20
C SER A 177 -40.68 6.96 5.96
N PRO A 178 -41.27 7.43 7.08
CA PRO A 178 -42.48 6.80 7.58
C PRO A 178 -43.61 7.18 6.62
N ASN A 179 -44.31 6.18 6.08
CA ASN A 179 -45.52 6.24 5.26
C ASN A 179 -45.31 6.26 3.74
N PHE A 180 -45.37 5.07 3.16
CA PHE A 180 -46.18 4.84 1.96
C PHE A 180 -47.13 3.67 2.24
N SER A 181 -48.25 4.00 2.90
CA SER A 181 -49.46 3.18 2.88
C SER A 181 -50.46 3.90 2.00
N GLY A 182 -50.68 3.36 0.81
CA GLY A 182 -51.69 3.74 -0.17
C GLY A 182 -51.99 2.54 -1.03
#